data_AF-A0A7J5A0X8-F1
#
_entry.id   AF-A0A7J5A0X8-F1
#
_cell.length_a   1.000
_cell.length_b   1.000
_cell.length_c   1.000
_cell.angle_alpha   90.00
_cell.angle_beta   90.00
_cell.angle_gamma   90.00
#
_symmetry.space_group_name_H-M   'P 1'
#
loop_
_entity.id
_entity.type
_entity.pdbx_description
1 polymer ?
#
loop_
_entity_poly.entity_id
_entity_poly.type
_entity_poly.pdbx_seq_one_letter_code
_entity_poly.pdbx_strand_id
1 'polypeptide(L)'
;METRFTVEQLRAAATDAVRAPSLHNTQPWRFRLRDGGIEVLVDPDRRLPATDPTGWGVRIACGAALFNLRLALAVAGTPATVRLRPYPAEPDVVARLVPDVPRRPTPGEQ
;
A
#
# COMPACT_ATOMS: atom_id res chain seq x y z
N MET A 1 -9.11 -9.36 -16.42
CA MET A 1 -8.56 -8.02 -16.71
C MET A 1 -7.16 -7.98 -16.11
N GLU A 2 -6.13 -7.80 -16.95
CA GLU A 2 -4.73 -7.89 -16.55
C GLU A 2 -4.25 -6.59 -15.90
N THR A 3 -3.49 -6.72 -14.81
CA THR A 3 -2.74 -5.59 -14.24
C THR A 3 -1.61 -5.21 -15.18
N ARG A 4 -1.29 -3.90 -15.29
CA ARG A 4 -0.07 -3.46 -16.00
C ARG A 4 1.21 -3.64 -15.17
N PHE A 5 1.07 -4.01 -13.90
CA PHE A 5 2.23 -4.37 -13.06
C PHE A 5 2.70 -5.78 -13.38
N THR A 6 4.00 -5.96 -13.58
CA THR A 6 4.59 -7.29 -13.66
C THR A 6 4.65 -7.95 -12.29
N VAL A 7 4.77 -9.29 -12.25
CA VAL A 7 4.93 -10.03 -10.99
C VAL A 7 6.18 -9.58 -10.23
N GLU A 8 7.26 -9.25 -10.94
CA GLU A 8 8.51 -8.75 -10.35
C GLU A 8 8.29 -7.40 -9.67
N GLN A 9 7.61 -6.46 -10.34
CA GLN A 9 7.27 -5.16 -9.77
C GLN A 9 6.37 -5.31 -8.53
N LEU A 10 5.37 -6.18 -8.59
CA LEU A 10 4.48 -6.44 -7.44
C LEU A 10 5.25 -7.01 -6.25
N ARG A 11 6.18 -7.95 -6.49
CA ARG A 11 7.00 -8.57 -5.44
C ARG A 11 7.98 -7.57 -4.82
N ALA A 12 8.68 -6.79 -5.64
CA ALA A 12 9.58 -5.75 -5.18
C ALA A 12 8.83 -4.71 -4.34
N ALA A 13 7.70 -4.22 -4.86
CA ALA A 13 6.88 -3.23 -4.15
C ALA A 13 6.35 -3.77 -2.82
N ALA A 14 5.87 -5.02 -2.76
CA ALA A 14 5.45 -5.64 -1.51
C ALA A 14 6.61 -5.80 -0.51
N THR A 15 7.81 -6.12 -0.99
CA THR A 15 9.02 -6.27 -0.17
C THR A 15 9.43 -4.96 0.49
N ASP A 16 9.30 -3.84 -0.21
CA ASP A 16 9.57 -2.51 0.35
C ASP A 16 8.42 -2.02 1.25
N ALA A 17 7.17 -2.35 0.88
CA ALA A 17 5.99 -2.00 1.67
C ALA A 17 6.03 -2.60 3.08
N VAL A 18 6.46 -3.86 3.22
CA VAL A 18 6.54 -4.52 4.54
C VAL A 18 7.65 -3.98 5.44
N ARG A 19 8.58 -3.17 4.92
CA ARG A 19 9.59 -2.46 5.71
C ARG A 19 9.08 -1.20 6.40
N ALA A 20 7.83 -0.82 6.14
CA ALA A 20 7.22 0.32 6.82
C ALA A 20 7.22 0.12 8.34
N PRO A 21 7.39 1.19 9.14
CA PRO A 21 7.28 1.10 10.58
C PRO A 21 5.83 0.84 11.00
N SER A 22 5.65 0.07 12.08
CA SER A 22 4.34 -0.16 12.70
C SER A 22 4.48 -0.35 14.20
N LEU A 23 3.44 0.00 14.97
CA LEU A 23 3.41 -0.16 16.41
C LEU A 23 3.62 -1.64 16.79
N HIS A 24 4.58 -1.90 17.68
CA HIS A 24 5.04 -3.24 18.08
C HIS A 24 5.39 -4.16 16.89
N ASN A 25 5.75 -3.58 15.74
CA ASN A 25 6.03 -4.30 14.50
C ASN A 25 4.91 -5.27 14.06
N THR A 26 3.66 -4.92 14.38
CA THR A 26 2.47 -5.74 14.07
C THR A 26 2.24 -5.90 12.57
N GLN A 27 2.73 -4.97 11.75
CA GLN A 27 2.58 -4.94 10.29
C GLN A 27 1.11 -5.12 9.89
N PRO A 28 0.21 -4.19 10.29
CA PRO A 28 -1.24 -4.41 10.27
C PRO A 28 -1.87 -4.12 8.90
N TRP A 29 -1.18 -4.47 7.81
CA TRP A 29 -1.61 -4.23 6.44
C TRP A 29 -1.81 -5.54 5.68
N ARG A 30 -2.80 -5.55 4.77
CA ARG A 30 -2.96 -6.56 3.72
C ARG A 30 -2.90 -5.88 2.35
N PHE A 31 -2.28 -6.55 1.38
CA PHE A 31 -2.29 -6.13 -0.02
C PHE A 31 -3.19 -7.06 -0.82
N ARG A 32 -4.16 -6.49 -1.54
CA ARG A 32 -5.11 -7.26 -2.36
C ARG A 32 -5.06 -6.78 -3.79
N LEU A 33 -4.93 -7.70 -4.75
CA LEU A 33 -5.08 -7.38 -6.16
C LEU A 33 -6.56 -7.41 -6.52
N ARG A 34 -7.09 -6.32 -7.07
CA ARG A 34 -8.48 -6.22 -7.55
C ARG A 34 -8.56 -5.32 -8.77
N ASP A 35 -9.21 -5.82 -9.82
CA ASP A 35 -9.45 -5.14 -11.11
C ASP A 35 -8.23 -4.35 -11.62
N GLY A 36 -7.08 -5.02 -11.73
CA GLY A 36 -5.84 -4.44 -12.26
C GLY A 36 -5.14 -3.42 -11.35
N GLY A 37 -5.59 -3.26 -10.10
CA GLY A 37 -4.96 -2.40 -9.09
C GLY A 37 -4.55 -3.16 -7.83
N ILE A 38 -3.83 -2.46 -6.96
CA ILE A 38 -3.43 -2.94 -5.63
C ILE A 38 -4.22 -2.17 -4.59
N GLU A 39 -4.85 -2.87 -3.67
CA GLU A 39 -5.52 -2.28 -2.52
C GLU A 39 -4.67 -2.48 -1.28
N VAL A 40 -4.55 -1.43 -0.47
CA VAL A 40 -3.96 -1.48 0.86
C VAL A 40 -5.09 -1.48 1.86
N LEU A 41 -5.16 -2.52 2.67
CA LEU A 41 -6.19 -2.72 3.67
C LEU A 41 -5.60 -2.77 5.07
N VAL A 42 -6.36 -2.32 6.06
CA VAL A 42 -6.11 -2.66 7.45
C VAL A 42 -6.37 -4.15 7.66
N ASP A 43 -5.45 -4.83 8.32
CA ASP A 43 -5.66 -6.17 8.86
C ASP A 43 -6.32 -6.06 10.26
N PRO A 44 -7.61 -6.42 10.41
CA PRO A 44 -8.28 -6.33 11.70
C PRO A 44 -7.68 -7.28 12.75
N ASP A 45 -7.09 -8.40 12.34
CA ASP A 45 -6.51 -9.41 13.24
C ASP A 45 -5.18 -8.96 13.85
N ARG A 46 -4.59 -7.87 13.31
CA ARG A 46 -3.33 -7.28 13.75
C ARG A 46 -3.52 -5.94 14.49
N ARG A 47 -4.76 -5.59 14.84
CA ARG A 47 -5.05 -4.40 15.66
C ARG A 47 -4.61 -4.60 17.10
N LEU A 48 -4.28 -3.51 17.76
CA LEU A 48 -3.83 -3.49 19.15
C LEU A 48 -4.82 -2.67 20.00
N PRO A 49 -6.03 -3.17 20.30
CA PRO A 49 -7.07 -2.36 20.95
C PRO A 49 -6.67 -1.76 22.31
N ALA A 50 -5.76 -2.40 23.04
CA ALA A 50 -5.23 -1.88 24.30
C ALA A 50 -4.28 -0.68 24.11
N THR A 51 -3.41 -0.71 23.09
CA THR A 51 -2.37 0.31 22.86
C THR A 51 -2.78 1.37 21.82
N ASP A 52 -3.66 1.00 20.88
CA ASP A 52 -4.21 1.84 19.81
C ASP A 52 -5.74 1.72 19.75
N PRO A 53 -6.46 2.19 20.78
CA PRO A 53 -7.92 2.05 20.87
C PRO A 53 -8.68 2.80 19.77
N THR A 54 -8.07 3.83 19.16
CA THR A 54 -8.69 4.62 18.08
C THR A 54 -8.36 4.07 16.67
N GLY A 55 -7.45 3.10 16.58
CA GLY A 55 -6.91 2.58 15.33
C GLY A 55 -6.08 3.58 14.53
N TRP A 56 -5.64 4.68 15.16
CA TRP A 56 -4.86 5.73 14.50
C TRP A 56 -3.46 5.25 14.14
N GLY A 57 -2.81 4.52 15.05
CA GLY A 57 -1.49 3.91 14.81
C GLY A 57 -1.53 2.94 13.64
N VAL A 58 -2.55 2.08 13.57
CA VAL A 58 -2.76 1.15 12.46
C VAL A 58 -2.95 1.89 11.12
N ARG A 59 -3.71 2.99 11.10
CA ARG A 59 -3.89 3.81 9.88
C ARG A 59 -2.59 4.49 9.44
N ILE A 60 -1.79 5.00 10.38
CA ILE A 60 -0.46 5.55 10.07
C ILE A 60 0.45 4.47 9.48
N ALA A 61 0.48 3.30 10.10
CA ALA A 61 1.27 2.16 9.65
C ALA A 61 0.90 1.77 8.20
N CYS A 62 -0.40 1.70 7.88
CA CYS A 62 -0.86 1.44 6.51
C CYS A 62 -0.49 2.57 5.54
N GLY A 63 -0.52 3.83 5.98
CA GLY A 63 -0.06 4.97 5.18
C GLY A 63 1.43 4.91 4.84
N ALA A 64 2.26 4.50 5.80
CA ALA A 64 3.69 4.27 5.58
C ALA A 64 3.94 3.10 4.60
N ALA A 65 3.23 1.98 4.76
CA ALA A 65 3.30 0.85 3.83
C ALA A 65 2.85 1.25 2.42
N LEU A 66 1.76 2.02 2.30
CA LEU A 66 1.29 2.60 1.04
C LEU A 66 2.35 3.48 0.37
N PHE A 67 3.03 4.33 1.15
CA PHE A 67 4.09 5.19 0.61
C PHE A 67 5.23 4.38 0.02
N ASN A 68 5.76 3.42 0.78
CA ASN A 68 6.82 2.52 0.33
C ASN A 68 6.41 1.75 -0.94
N LEU A 69 5.19 1.19 -0.93
CA LEU A 69 4.63 0.48 -2.08
C LEU A 69 4.59 1.36 -3.34
N ARG A 70 4.06 2.59 -3.22
CA ARG A 70 3.96 3.54 -4.33
C ARG A 70 5.34 3.96 -4.84
N LEU A 71 6.28 4.22 -3.93
CA LEU A 71 7.63 4.62 -4.28
C LEU A 71 8.37 3.50 -5.04
N ALA A 72 8.30 2.27 -4.55
CA ALA A 72 8.92 1.11 -5.19
C ALA A 72 8.39 0.88 -6.61
N LEU A 73 7.08 1.04 -6.83
CA LEU A 73 6.48 0.97 -8.17
C LEU A 73 7.00 2.09 -9.10
N ALA A 74 7.14 3.31 -8.58
CA ALA A 74 7.71 4.42 -9.35
C ALA A 74 9.19 4.20 -9.69
N VAL A 75 10.00 3.71 -8.74
CA VAL A 75 11.40 3.31 -8.95
C VAL A 75 11.52 2.23 -10.02
N ALA A 76 10.58 1.28 -10.04
CA ALA A 76 10.52 0.21 -11.04
C ALA A 76 9.94 0.65 -12.40
N GLY A 77 9.72 1.95 -12.61
CA GLY A 77 9.32 2.54 -13.89
C GLY A 77 7.82 2.49 -14.19
N THR A 78 6.99 2.06 -13.26
CA THR A 78 5.52 2.00 -13.42
C THR A 78 4.86 2.67 -12.21
N PRO A 79 4.83 4.01 -12.16
CA PRO A 79 4.19 4.72 -11.07
C PRO A 79 2.70 4.38 -10.97
N ALA A 80 2.09 4.69 -9.83
CA ALA A 80 0.69 4.42 -9.59
C ALA A 80 -0.04 5.64 -9.01
N THR A 81 -1.22 5.93 -9.56
CA THR A 81 -2.15 6.90 -8.98
C THR A 81 -2.79 6.28 -7.73
N VAL A 82 -2.89 7.06 -6.65
CA VAL A 82 -3.48 6.62 -5.38
C VAL A 82 -4.83 7.27 -5.16
N ARG A 83 -5.85 6.46 -4.87
CA ARG A 83 -7.13 6.91 -4.34
C ARG A 83 -7.26 6.47 -2.88
N LEU A 84 -7.36 7.42 -1.97
CA LEU A 84 -7.60 7.15 -0.54
C LEU A 84 -9.07 6.87 -0.28
N ARG A 85 -9.35 5.94 0.65
CA ARG A 85 -10.69 5.46 1.02
C ARG A 85 -11.62 5.31 -0.19
N PRO A 86 -11.24 4.46 -1.17
CA PRO A 86 -11.92 4.37 -2.45
C PRO A 86 -13.36 3.86 -2.36
N TYR A 87 -13.71 3.11 -1.32
CA TYR A 87 -15.03 2.47 -1.16
C TYR A 87 -15.65 2.81 0.20
N PRO A 88 -16.75 3.57 0.23
CA PRO A 88 -17.46 3.87 1.48
C PRO A 88 -17.94 2.62 2.24
N ALA A 89 -18.27 1.54 1.52
CA ALA A 89 -18.77 0.29 2.10
C ALA A 89 -17.66 -0.68 2.58
N GLU A 90 -16.39 -0.41 2.28
CA GLU A 90 -15.25 -1.23 2.71
C GLU A 90 -14.26 -0.35 3.50
N PRO A 91 -14.56 0.00 4.77
CA PRO A 91 -13.79 0.98 5.53
C PRO A 91 -12.35 0.54 5.82
N ASP A 92 -12.07 -0.76 5.79
CA ASP A 92 -10.73 -1.30 5.97
C ASP A 92 -9.84 -1.07 4.74
N VAL A 93 -10.40 -0.79 3.54
CA VAL A 93 -9.62 -0.42 2.36
C VAL A 93 -9.20 1.05 2.49
N VAL A 94 -7.96 1.29 2.92
CA VAL A 94 -7.46 2.64 3.14
C VAL A 94 -7.00 3.33 1.86
N ALA A 95 -6.56 2.56 0.87
CA ALA A 95 -6.13 3.09 -0.41
C ALA A 95 -6.21 2.06 -1.53
N ARG A 96 -6.33 2.56 -2.77
CA ARG A 96 -6.15 1.78 -4.00
C ARG A 96 -5.13 2.48 -4.89
N LEU A 97 -4.19 1.69 -5.40
CA LEU A 97 -3.19 2.07 -6.39
C LEU A 97 -3.59 1.48 -7.75
N VAL A 98 -3.54 2.31 -8.79
CA VAL A 98 -3.78 1.90 -10.18
C VAL A 98 -2.56 2.30 -11.00
N PRO A 99 -2.03 1.42 -11.88
CA PRO A 99 -0.90 1.77 -12.74
C PRO A 99 -1.18 3.04 -13.54
N ASP A 100 -0.22 3.95 -13.53
CA ASP A 100 -0.22 5.16 -14.35
C ASP A 100 0.65 4.94 -15.61
N VAL A 101 0.87 5.99 -16.41
CA VAL A 101 1.74 5.97 -17.58
C VAL A 101 3.17 5.63 -17.15
N PRO A 102 3.79 4.57 -17.73
CA PRO A 102 5.18 4.23 -17.43
C PRO A 102 6.13 5.40 -17.70
N ARG A 103 7.07 5.63 -16.77
CA ARG A 103 8.10 6.68 -16.88
C ARG A 103 9.30 6.31 -16.04
N ARG A 104 10.45 6.95 -16.32
CA ARG A 104 11.62 6.82 -15.45
C ARG A 104 11.34 7.44 -14.07
N PRO A 105 12.02 6.95 -13.00
CA PRO A 105 11.96 7.57 -11.68
C PRO A 105 12.47 9.02 -11.76
N THR A 106 11.80 9.91 -11.05
CA THR A 106 12.25 11.29 -10.87
C THR A 106 13.45 11.33 -9.91
N PRO A 107 14.24 12.42 -9.86
CA PRO A 107 15.33 12.54 -8.88
C PRO A 107 14.89 12.38 -7.41
N GLY A 108 13.63 12.72 -7.08
CA GLY A 108 13.08 12.53 -5.73
C GLY A 108 12.61 11.10 -5.43
N GLU A 109 12.67 10.20 -6.42
CA GLU A 109 12.36 8.78 -6.30
C GLU A 109 13.63 7.91 -6.41
N GLN A 110 14.82 8.52 -6.40
CA GLN A 110 16.13 7.86 -6.46
C GLN A 110 16.82 7.85 -5.10
#